data_AF-A0A7W2NR34-F1
#
_entry.id   AF-A0A7W2NR34-F1
#
_cell.length_a   1.000
_cell.length_b   1.000
_cell.length_c   1.000
_cell.angle_alpha   90.00
_cell.angle_beta   90.00
_cell.angle_gamma   90.00
#
_symmetry.space_group_name_H-M   'P 1'
#
loop_
_entity.id
_entity.type
_entity.pdbx_description
1 polymer ?
#
loop_
_entity_poly.entity_id
_entity_poly.type
_entity_poly.pdbx_seq_one_letter_code
_entity_poly.pdbx_strand_id
1 'polypeptide(L)' 'MVALGCGMGIALKVVVANSSVKDRVQYLKDIGDIAPFDLVICCLNQSREKTLVKAFFEAIK' A
#
# COMPACT_ATOMS: atom_id res chain seq x y z
N MET A 1 -9.69 -10.28 8.39
CA MET A 1 -10.65 -11.32 7.97
C MET A 1 -9.95 -12.51 7.31
N VAL A 2 -9.10 -12.31 6.28
CA VAL A 2 -8.35 -13.43 5.65
C VAL A 2 -7.48 -14.20 6.67
N ALA A 3 -6.67 -13.51 7.48
CA ALA A 3 -5.86 -14.14 8.52
C ALA A 3 -6.65 -14.77 9.69
N LEU A 4 -7.97 -14.55 9.75
CA LEU A 4 -8.88 -15.18 10.72
C LEU A 4 -9.57 -16.43 10.15
N GLY A 5 -9.26 -16.81 8.90
CA GLY A 5 -9.90 -17.93 8.21
C GLY A 5 -11.24 -17.60 7.56
N CYS A 6 -11.63 -16.33 7.45
CA CYS A 6 -12.93 -15.93 6.91
C CYS A 6 -12.98 -15.81 5.36
N GLY A 7 -12.08 -16.47 4.63
CA GLY A 7 -12.06 -16.50 3.16
C GLY A 7 -10.83 -15.83 2.52
N MET A 8 -10.97 -15.44 1.24
CA MET A 8 -9.92 -14.86 0.40
C MET A 8 -10.13 -13.36 0.17
N GLY A 9 -9.05 -12.63 -0.13
CA GLY A 9 -9.13 -11.20 -0.45
C GLY A 9 -7.95 -10.75 -1.30
N ILE A 10 -8.15 -9.66 -2.05
CA ILE A 10 -7.12 -9.02 -2.87
C ILE A 10 -6.57 -7.83 -2.08
N ALA A 11 -5.25 -7.78 -1.94
CA ALA A 11 -4.56 -6.69 -1.25
C ALA A 11 -3.23 -6.39 -1.94
N LEU A 12 -2.77 -5.14 -1.81
CA LEU A 12 -1.46 -4.75 -2.32
C LEU A 12 -0.37 -5.50 -1.54
N LYS A 13 0.66 -5.97 -2.26
CA LYS A 13 1.77 -6.74 -1.69
C LYS A 13 2.42 -6.04 -0.50
N VAL A 14 2.58 -4.71 -0.55
CA VAL A 14 3.15 -3.91 0.54
C VAL A 14 2.33 -3.97 1.83
N VAL A 15 1.00 -4.07 1.73
CA VAL A 15 0.11 -4.15 2.90
C VAL A 15 0.29 -5.49 3.61
N VAL A 16 0.37 -6.58 2.84
CA VAL A 16 0.60 -7.92 3.41
C VAL A 16 2.02 -8.05 3.97
N ALA A 17 3.03 -7.53 3.27
CA ALA A 17 4.43 -7.60 3.70
C ALA A 17 4.71 -6.87 5.03
N ASN A 18 4.00 -5.76 5.27
CA ASN A 18 4.09 -4.98 6.51
C ASN A 18 3.02 -5.35 7.55
N SER A 19 2.24 -6.40 7.31
CA SER A 19 1.22 -6.86 8.25
C SER A 19 1.84 -7.66 9.40
N SER A 20 1.35 -7.46 10.62
CA SER A 20 1.70 -8.27 11.79
C SER A 20 1.25 -9.74 11.68
N VAL A 21 0.37 -10.05 10.73
CA VAL A 21 -0.16 -11.40 10.48
C VAL A 21 0.24 -11.95 9.11
N LYS A 22 1.32 -11.42 8.51
CA LYS A 22 1.83 -11.83 7.20
C LYS A 22 2.05 -13.34 7.07
N ASP A 23 2.53 -13.97 8.15
CA ASP A 23 2.86 -15.40 8.17
C ASP A 23 1.60 -16.28 8.34
N ARG A 24 0.42 -15.67 8.53
CA ARG A 24 -0.87 -16.35 8.69
C ARG A 24 -1.72 -16.34 7.42
N VAL A 25 -1.17 -15.86 6.30
CA VAL A 25 -1.87 -15.81 5.00
C VAL A 25 -1.00 -16.43 3.92
N GLN A 26 -1.63 -16.86 2.82
CA GLN A 26 -0.94 -17.44 1.68
C GLN A 26 -1.38 -16.71 0.40
N TYR A 27 -0.45 -16.56 -0.53
CA TYR A 27 -0.76 -16.04 -1.86
C TYR A 27 -1.27 -17.18 -2.73
N LEU A 28 -2.47 -17.00 -3.29
CA LEU A 28 -2.97 -17.89 -4.32
C LEU A 28 -2.25 -17.58 -5.64
N LYS A 29 -1.79 -18.61 -6.33
CA LYS A 29 -1.04 -18.52 -7.60
C LYS A 29 -2.00 -18.64 -8.77
N ASP A 30 -1.57 -18.18 -9.95
CA ASP A 30 -2.24 -18.42 -11.23
C ASP A 30 -3.66 -17.84 -11.34
N ILE A 31 -3.93 -16.71 -10.67
CA ILE A 31 -5.25 -16.05 -10.66
C ILE A 31 -5.43 -15.00 -11.77
N GLY A 32 -4.48 -14.94 -12.71
CA GLY A 32 -4.38 -13.89 -13.72
C GLY A 32 -3.75 -12.60 -13.19
N ASP A 33 -3.37 -11.71 -14.11
CA ASP A 33 -2.72 -10.45 -13.78
C ASP A 33 -3.75 -9.35 -13.47
N ILE A 34 -3.47 -8.58 -12.43
CA ILE A 34 -4.17 -7.33 -12.12
C ILE A 34 -3.30 -6.18 -12.64
N ALA A 35 -3.91 -5.24 -13.35
CA ALA A 35 -3.20 -4.06 -13.85
C ALA A 35 -2.48 -3.33 -12.70
N PRO A 36 -1.17 -3.01 -12.84
CA PRO A 36 -0.46 -2.22 -11.86
C PRO A 36 -1.07 -0.83 -11.69
N PHE A 37 -0.88 -0.24 -10.52
CA PHE A 37 -1.24 1.15 -10.26
C PHE A 37 -0.11 1.86 -9.52
N ASP A 38 0.00 3.16 -9.74
CA ASP A 38 1.00 4.00 -9.10
C ASP A 38 0.53 4.40 -7.69
N LEU A 39 1.41 4.21 -6.72
CA LEU A 39 1.24 4.78 -5.40
C LEU A 39 1.86 6.18 -5.39
N VAL A 40 1.05 7.19 -5.16
CA VAL A 40 1.47 8.59 -5.17
C VAL A 40 1.19 9.24 -3.83
N ILE A 41 1.91 10.33 -3.56
CA ILE A 41 1.71 11.15 -2.37
C ILE A 41 1.07 12.46 -2.81
N CYS A 42 -0.02 12.82 -2.16
CA CYS A 42 -0.79 14.02 -2.46
C CYS A 42 -0.88 14.92 -1.24
N CYS A 43 -0.98 16.22 -1.48
CA CYS A 43 -1.29 17.21 -0.45
C CYS A 43 -2.34 18.20 -0.97
N LEU A 44 -3.00 18.92 -0.06
CA LEU A 44 -3.85 20.03 -0.47
C LEU A 44 -3.00 21.08 -1.19
N ASN A 45 -3.48 21.59 -2.33
CA ASN A 45 -2.72 22.53 -3.15
C ASN A 45 -2.26 23.76 -2.36
N GLN A 46 -3.12 24.30 -1.50
CA GLN A 46 -2.79 25.43 -0.60
C GLN A 46 -1.69 25.14 0.44
N SER A 47 -1.44 23.85 0.74
CA SER A 47 -0.38 23.42 1.66
C SER A 47 0.92 23.04 0.94
N ARG A 48 0.92 23.00 -0.39
CA ARG A 48 2.08 22.62 -1.20
C ARG A 48 3.29 23.53 -0.96
N GLU A 49 3.03 24.81 -0.71
CA GLU A 49 4.09 25.80 -0.49
C GLU A 49 4.65 25.80 0.94
N LYS A 50 4.06 25.07 1.88
CA LYS A 50 4.55 24.99 3.26
C LYS A 50 5.92 24.32 3.29
N THR A 51 6.87 24.91 4.01
CA THR A 51 8.25 24.43 4.12
C THR A 51 8.35 22.96 4.52
N LEU A 52 7.53 22.53 5.49
CA LEU A 52 7.50 21.12 5.93
C LEU A 52 7.01 20.17 4.83
N VAL A 53 6.02 20.58 4.04
CA VAL A 53 5.47 19.76 2.95
C VAL A 53 6.51 19.62 1.83
N LYS A 54 7.22 20.70 1.48
CA LYS A 54 8.33 20.67 0.52
C LYS A 54 9.47 19.77 1.01
N ALA A 55 9.93 19.96 2.24
CA ALA A 55 10.99 19.15 2.83
C ALA A 55 10.61 17.66 2.88
N PHE A 56 9.35 17.34 3.19
CA PHE A 56 8.86 15.96 3.15
C PHE A 56 8.94 15.39 1.73
N PHE A 57 8.45 16.10 0.71
CA PHE A 57 8.54 15.65 -0.68
C PHE A 57 9.98 15.51 -1.19
N GLU A 58 10.92 16.34 -0.71
CA GLU A 58 12.34 16.21 -1.03
C GLU A 58 12.99 15.01 -0.33
N ALA A 59 12.59 14.70 0.90
CA ALA A 59 13.16 13.60 1.69
C ALA A 59 12.72 12.20 1.22
N ILE A 60 11.62 12.11 0.47
CA ILE A 60 11.04 10.85 -0.03
C ILE A 60 11.27 10.63 -1.53
N LYS A 61 11.96 11.55 -2.20
CA LYS A 61 12.51 11.35 -3.55
C LYS A 61 13.71 10.42 -3.51
#